data_AF-A0A3B1JKL0-F1
#
_entry.id   AF-A0A3B1JKL0-F1
#
_cell.length_a   1.000
_cell.length_b   1.000
_cell.length_c   1.000
_cell.angle_alpha   90.00
_cell.angle_beta   90.00
_cell.angle_gamma   90.00
#
_symmetry.space_group_name_H-M   'P 1'
#
loop_
_entity.id
_entity.type
_entity.pdbx_description
1 polymer ?
#
loop_
_entity_poly.entity_id
_entity_poly.type
_entity_poly.pdbx_seq_one_letter_code
_entity_poly.pdbx_strand_id
1 'polypeptide(L)'
;IYSEIRFTLLSKVKTIYDTFFFTNLCVSMLQEGFHLSFEKFFSLLKRSRASRLPLEDQHHKLEMLREHLTRAEGAERAGQYEVVCDGYSALAGFFSGSGDEWLQEFFFHLGFFSSCRIKSDGGRREAEARAHLGHLHLKRGELDQALEHYGKYQCLVAGQPWRDEGGRSYQSRGEEGLCRIYFLLSEKHLQNNENQRAAEILTNAYYITKQGTHTHTLNTHTLYTHYTHTHTLYTHTHYTHTHTHTHTHTKHTHTIHTHTLYTLHTHTLYTHYTHTHTHTHTHVIHILYTHTYL
;
A
#
# COMPACT_ATOMS: atom_id res chain seq x y z
N ILE A 1 -51.11 -15.29 -5.23
CA ILE A 1 -51.47 -16.02 -6.47
C ILE A 1 -51.07 -15.26 -7.74
N TYR A 2 -51.77 -14.24 -8.24
CA TYR A 2 -51.40 -13.57 -9.50
C TYR A 2 -50.01 -12.89 -9.49
N SER A 3 -49.64 -12.24 -8.39
CA SER A 3 -48.30 -11.64 -8.20
C SER A 3 -47.18 -12.68 -8.17
N GLU A 4 -47.46 -13.83 -7.59
CA GLU A 4 -46.53 -14.94 -7.35
C GLU A 4 -46.29 -15.77 -8.62
N ILE A 5 -47.36 -15.99 -9.42
CA ILE A 5 -47.28 -16.61 -10.75
C ILE A 5 -46.51 -15.68 -11.71
N ARG A 6 -46.77 -14.37 -11.67
CA ARG A 6 -46.05 -13.38 -12.49
C ARG A 6 -44.56 -13.33 -12.14
N PHE A 7 -44.22 -13.36 -10.86
CA PHE A 7 -42.82 -13.41 -10.40
C PHE A 7 -42.11 -14.69 -10.86
N THR A 8 -42.77 -15.84 -10.76
CA THR A 8 -42.23 -17.16 -11.17
C THR A 8 -42.05 -17.27 -12.69
N LEU A 9 -42.94 -16.66 -13.48
CA LEU A 9 -42.80 -16.66 -14.94
C LEU A 9 -41.66 -15.74 -15.39
N LEU A 10 -41.57 -14.54 -14.80
CA LEU A 10 -40.50 -13.59 -15.08
C LEU A 10 -39.12 -14.14 -14.69
N SER A 11 -39.03 -14.85 -13.57
CA SER A 11 -37.77 -15.49 -13.17
C SER A 11 -37.34 -16.57 -14.16
N LYS A 12 -38.26 -17.43 -14.61
CA LYS A 12 -37.97 -18.46 -15.63
C LYS A 12 -37.55 -17.87 -16.97
N VAL A 13 -38.25 -16.85 -17.45
CA VAL A 13 -37.91 -16.17 -18.71
C VAL A 13 -36.53 -15.53 -18.62
N LYS A 14 -36.21 -14.87 -17.49
CA LYS A 14 -34.89 -14.31 -17.23
C LYS A 14 -33.81 -15.40 -17.25
N THR A 15 -33.99 -16.51 -16.55
CA THR A 15 -33.02 -17.62 -16.53
C THR A 15 -32.76 -18.19 -17.93
N ILE A 16 -33.80 -18.32 -18.77
CA ILE A 16 -33.64 -18.78 -20.16
C ILE A 16 -32.83 -17.78 -20.99
N TYR A 17 -33.15 -16.49 -20.86
CA TYR A 17 -32.42 -15.43 -21.56
C TYR A 17 -30.94 -15.37 -21.16
N ASP A 18 -30.66 -15.37 -19.85
CA ASP A 18 -29.30 -15.31 -19.31
C ASP A 18 -28.48 -16.53 -19.76
N THR A 19 -29.10 -17.72 -19.75
CA THR A 19 -28.47 -18.96 -20.23
C THR A 19 -28.17 -18.90 -21.74
N PHE A 20 -29.10 -18.39 -22.54
CA PHE A 20 -28.94 -18.27 -23.99
C PHE A 20 -27.83 -17.27 -24.35
N PHE A 21 -27.85 -16.08 -23.72
CA PHE A 21 -26.83 -15.06 -23.92
C PHE A 21 -25.43 -15.59 -23.60
N PHE A 22 -25.26 -16.18 -22.42
CA PHE A 22 -24.01 -16.79 -22.00
C PHE A 22 -23.52 -17.86 -22.99
N THR A 23 -24.42 -18.76 -23.39
CA THR A 23 -24.07 -19.85 -24.31
C THR A 23 -23.57 -19.30 -25.64
N ASN A 24 -24.24 -18.30 -26.22
CA ASN A 24 -23.82 -17.69 -27.48
C ASN A 24 -22.44 -17.02 -27.36
N LEU A 25 -22.18 -16.35 -26.24
CA LEU A 25 -20.89 -15.71 -25.97
C LEU A 25 -19.77 -16.76 -25.97
N CYS A 26 -19.92 -17.84 -25.21
CA CYS A 26 -18.94 -18.93 -25.17
C CYS A 26 -18.73 -19.62 -26.53
N VAL A 27 -19.83 -19.91 -27.24
CA VAL A 27 -19.76 -20.53 -28.58
C VAL A 27 -19.02 -19.62 -29.55
N SER A 28 -19.28 -18.31 -29.53
CA SER A 28 -18.58 -17.35 -30.41
C SER A 28 -17.08 -17.34 -30.18
N MET A 29 -16.62 -17.29 -28.93
CA MET A 29 -15.18 -17.29 -28.60
C MET A 29 -14.49 -18.55 -29.13
N LEU A 30 -15.12 -19.71 -29.00
CA LEU A 30 -14.58 -20.98 -29.49
C LEU A 30 -14.58 -21.06 -31.02
N GLN A 31 -15.65 -20.62 -31.69
CA GLN A 31 -15.73 -20.58 -33.15
C GLN A 31 -14.70 -19.63 -33.77
N GLU A 32 -14.43 -18.52 -33.10
CA GLU A 32 -13.40 -17.55 -33.48
C GLU A 32 -11.96 -18.01 -33.12
N GLY A 33 -11.81 -19.16 -32.46
CA GLY A 33 -10.51 -19.77 -32.12
C GLY A 33 -9.83 -19.20 -30.87
N PHE A 34 -10.57 -18.49 -30.00
CA PHE A 34 -10.07 -17.89 -28.76
C PHE A 34 -10.22 -18.83 -27.55
N HIS A 35 -9.51 -19.96 -27.59
CA HIS A 35 -9.60 -21.02 -26.60
C HIS A 35 -8.99 -20.63 -25.25
N LEU A 36 -7.88 -19.88 -25.23
CA LEU A 36 -7.24 -19.43 -23.98
C LEU A 36 -8.06 -18.33 -23.30
N SER A 37 -8.73 -17.49 -24.08
CA SER A 37 -9.67 -16.49 -23.59
C SER A 37 -10.90 -17.17 -23.02
N PHE A 38 -11.45 -18.18 -23.70
CA PHE A 38 -12.56 -18.97 -23.21
C PHE A 38 -12.22 -19.65 -21.88
N GLU A 39 -11.04 -20.27 -21.77
CA GLU A 39 -10.60 -20.92 -20.53
C GLU A 39 -10.56 -19.91 -19.36
N LYS A 40 -9.92 -18.76 -19.56
CA LYS A 40 -9.86 -17.69 -18.56
C LYS A 40 -11.27 -17.21 -18.19
N PHE A 41 -12.08 -16.86 -19.18
CA PHE A 41 -13.45 -16.41 -18.99
C PHE A 41 -14.29 -17.42 -18.19
N PHE A 42 -14.23 -18.69 -18.55
CA PHE A 42 -14.96 -19.76 -17.88
C PHE A 42 -14.46 -20.01 -16.45
N SER A 43 -13.15 -19.86 -16.19
CA SER A 43 -12.59 -19.96 -14.85
C SER A 43 -13.10 -18.85 -13.91
N LEU A 44 -13.24 -17.62 -14.43
CA LEU A 44 -13.78 -16.47 -13.70
C LEU A 44 -15.25 -16.69 -13.33
N LEU A 45 -16.04 -17.22 -14.27
CA LEU A 45 -17.45 -17.54 -14.05
C LEU A 45 -17.63 -18.61 -12.97
N LYS A 46 -16.86 -19.70 -13.07
CA LYS A 46 -16.87 -20.74 -12.04
C LYS A 46 -16.60 -20.17 -10.65
N ARG A 47 -15.64 -19.25 -10.53
CA ARG A 47 -15.32 -18.58 -9.28
C ARG A 47 -16.42 -17.64 -8.81
N SER A 48 -17.11 -16.93 -9.72
CA SER A 48 -18.18 -16.00 -9.35
C SER A 48 -19.46 -16.66 -8.87
N ARG A 49 -19.70 -17.95 -9.14
CA ARG A 49 -20.93 -18.64 -8.71
C ARG A 49 -21.13 -18.70 -7.19
N ALA A 50 -20.06 -18.53 -6.42
CA ALA A 50 -20.14 -18.43 -4.97
C ALA A 50 -20.58 -17.03 -4.47
N SER A 51 -20.70 -16.04 -5.37
CA SER A 51 -21.10 -14.68 -5.01
C SER A 51 -22.63 -14.53 -4.96
N ARG A 52 -23.08 -13.50 -4.25
CA ARG A 52 -24.51 -13.16 -4.14
C ARG A 52 -25.12 -12.70 -5.48
N LEU A 53 -24.29 -12.18 -6.37
CA LEU A 53 -24.67 -11.78 -7.73
C LEU A 53 -23.63 -12.36 -8.71
N PRO A 54 -23.88 -13.55 -9.26
CA PRO A 54 -22.95 -14.21 -10.18
C PRO A 54 -22.61 -13.32 -11.39
N LEU A 55 -21.44 -13.53 -12.01
CA LEU A 55 -21.08 -12.80 -13.23
C LEU A 55 -22.01 -13.15 -14.39
N GLU A 56 -22.54 -14.37 -14.41
CA GLU A 56 -23.51 -14.85 -15.41
C GLU A 56 -24.73 -13.93 -15.55
N ASP A 57 -25.14 -13.28 -14.48
CA ASP A 57 -26.31 -12.39 -14.47
C ASP A 57 -25.95 -10.95 -14.92
N GLN A 58 -24.66 -10.64 -15.09
CA GLN A 58 -24.12 -9.30 -15.29
C GLN A 58 -23.58 -9.12 -16.72
N HIS A 59 -24.50 -9.09 -17.68
CA HIS A 59 -24.25 -9.04 -19.13
C HIS A 59 -23.14 -8.06 -19.55
N HIS A 60 -23.21 -6.81 -19.11
CA HIS A 60 -22.20 -5.79 -19.44
C HIS A 60 -20.76 -6.19 -19.00
N LYS A 61 -20.61 -6.88 -17.87
CA LYS A 61 -19.31 -7.39 -17.41
C LYS A 61 -18.84 -8.56 -18.27
N LEU A 62 -19.76 -9.42 -18.69
CA LEU A 62 -19.45 -10.54 -19.58
C LEU A 62 -18.98 -10.07 -20.95
N GLU A 63 -19.63 -9.04 -21.51
CA GLU A 63 -19.21 -8.43 -22.78
C GLU A 63 -17.83 -7.81 -22.66
N MET A 64 -17.58 -7.06 -21.58
CA MET A 64 -16.29 -6.43 -21.33
C MET A 64 -15.16 -7.43 -21.15
N LEU A 65 -15.43 -8.51 -20.42
CA LEU A 65 -14.51 -9.64 -20.30
C LEU A 65 -14.25 -10.30 -21.65
N ARG A 66 -15.29 -10.59 -22.45
CA ARG A 66 -15.11 -11.17 -23.80
C ARG A 66 -14.22 -10.28 -24.65
N GLU A 67 -14.57 -9.01 -24.79
CA GLU A 67 -13.92 -8.07 -25.69
C GLU A 67 -12.41 -7.97 -25.39
N HIS A 68 -12.04 -7.70 -24.15
CA HIS A 68 -10.65 -7.53 -23.80
C HIS A 68 -9.86 -8.84 -23.76
N LEU A 69 -10.47 -9.96 -23.35
CA LEU A 69 -9.79 -11.26 -23.34
C LEU A 69 -9.46 -11.73 -24.76
N THR A 70 -10.43 -11.70 -25.68
CA THR A 70 -10.19 -12.14 -27.07
C THR A 70 -9.22 -11.22 -27.79
N ARG A 71 -9.32 -9.90 -27.56
CA ARG A 71 -8.35 -8.93 -28.07
C ARG A 71 -6.94 -9.20 -27.53
N ALA A 72 -6.80 -9.49 -26.23
CA ALA A 72 -5.52 -9.81 -25.62
C ALA A 72 -4.93 -11.11 -26.19
N GLU A 73 -5.72 -12.18 -26.34
CA GLU A 73 -5.21 -13.41 -26.97
C GLU A 73 -4.80 -13.19 -28.43
N GLY A 74 -5.60 -12.46 -29.21
CA GLY A 74 -5.25 -12.09 -30.57
C GLY A 74 -3.92 -11.33 -30.66
N ALA A 75 -3.74 -10.35 -29.78
CA ALA A 75 -2.50 -9.57 -29.67
C ALA A 75 -1.31 -10.41 -29.20
N GLU A 76 -1.51 -11.32 -28.25
CA GLU A 76 -0.46 -12.22 -27.77
C GLU A 76 0.04 -13.13 -28.90
N ARG A 77 -0.87 -13.68 -29.72
CA ARG A 77 -0.50 -14.47 -30.91
C ARG A 77 0.30 -13.66 -31.93
N ALA A 78 0.08 -12.35 -31.99
CA ALA A 78 0.83 -11.42 -32.84
C ALA A 78 2.12 -10.88 -32.20
N GLY A 79 2.46 -11.29 -30.96
CA GLY A 79 3.61 -10.77 -30.21
C GLY A 79 3.46 -9.33 -29.71
N GLN A 80 2.25 -8.77 -29.76
CA GLN A 80 1.94 -7.38 -29.41
C GLN A 80 1.61 -7.24 -27.92
N TYR A 81 2.60 -7.48 -27.05
CA TYR A 81 2.39 -7.50 -25.60
C TYR A 81 1.95 -6.16 -25.00
N GLU A 82 2.22 -5.04 -25.68
CA GLU A 82 1.70 -3.72 -25.29
C GLU A 82 0.16 -3.71 -25.30
N VAL A 83 -0.46 -4.25 -26.35
CA VAL A 83 -1.93 -4.35 -26.48
C VAL A 83 -2.51 -5.34 -25.47
N VAL A 84 -1.78 -6.43 -25.18
CA VAL A 84 -2.16 -7.40 -24.14
C VAL A 84 -2.20 -6.72 -22.77
N CYS A 85 -1.14 -5.99 -22.42
CA CYS A 85 -1.02 -5.28 -21.16
C CYS A 85 -2.10 -4.20 -21.04
N ASP A 86 -2.32 -3.40 -22.07
CA ASP A 86 -3.32 -2.34 -22.07
C ASP A 86 -4.75 -2.92 -21.94
N GLY A 87 -5.02 -4.08 -22.54
CA GLY A 87 -6.28 -4.80 -22.38
C GLY A 87 -6.54 -5.28 -20.94
N TYR A 88 -5.52 -5.82 -20.27
CA TYR A 88 -5.63 -6.21 -18.87
C TYR A 88 -5.71 -5.01 -17.92
N SER A 89 -4.99 -3.92 -18.20
CA SER A 89 -5.12 -2.66 -17.46
C SER A 89 -6.53 -2.07 -17.58
N ALA A 90 -7.15 -2.13 -18.76
CA ALA A 90 -8.53 -1.69 -18.98
C ALA A 90 -9.53 -2.51 -18.14
N LEU A 91 -9.39 -3.84 -18.12
CA LEU A 91 -10.21 -4.69 -17.27
C LEU A 91 -10.00 -4.42 -15.77
N ALA A 92 -8.75 -4.27 -15.32
CA ALA A 92 -8.45 -3.93 -13.93
C ALA A 92 -9.04 -2.57 -13.51
N GLY A 93 -9.02 -1.59 -14.42
CA GLY A 93 -9.67 -0.29 -14.25
C GLY A 93 -11.19 -0.39 -14.19
N PHE A 94 -11.80 -1.17 -15.09
CA PHE A 94 -13.24 -1.40 -15.15
C PHE A 94 -13.80 -2.03 -13.86
N PHE A 95 -13.08 -2.99 -13.27
CA PHE A 95 -13.50 -3.62 -12.02
C PHE A 95 -13.15 -2.80 -10.76
N SER A 96 -12.47 -1.66 -10.90
CA SER A 96 -12.14 -0.78 -9.78
C SER A 96 -13.39 -0.22 -9.13
N GLY A 97 -13.51 -0.34 -7.81
CA GLY A 97 -14.63 0.22 -7.04
C GLY A 97 -15.99 -0.47 -7.24
N SER A 98 -16.03 -1.60 -7.97
CA SER A 98 -17.27 -2.32 -8.31
C SER A 98 -17.69 -3.39 -7.28
N GLY A 99 -16.93 -3.55 -6.18
CA GLY A 99 -17.05 -4.68 -5.26
C GLY A 99 -16.36 -5.96 -5.77
N ASP A 100 -15.89 -5.97 -7.03
CA ASP A 100 -15.14 -7.09 -7.62
C ASP A 100 -13.62 -6.90 -7.50
N GLU A 101 -13.12 -6.57 -6.31
CA GLU A 101 -11.68 -6.36 -6.08
C GLU A 101 -10.84 -7.57 -6.49
N TRP A 102 -11.40 -8.77 -6.39
CA TRP A 102 -10.74 -10.01 -6.81
C TRP A 102 -10.56 -10.10 -8.34
N LEU A 103 -11.46 -9.52 -9.15
CA LEU A 103 -11.30 -9.42 -10.60
C LEU A 103 -10.24 -8.39 -10.95
N GLN A 104 -10.28 -7.23 -10.28
CA GLN A 104 -9.25 -6.22 -10.43
C GLN A 104 -7.85 -6.79 -10.14
N GLU A 105 -7.68 -7.50 -9.03
CA GLU A 105 -6.45 -8.19 -8.69
C GLU A 105 -6.03 -9.20 -9.77
N PHE A 106 -6.97 -10.05 -10.20
CA PHE A 106 -6.70 -11.06 -11.23
C PHE A 106 -6.11 -10.41 -12.50
N PHE A 107 -6.68 -9.29 -12.93
CA PHE A 107 -6.19 -8.56 -14.11
C PHE A 107 -4.89 -7.78 -13.85
N PHE A 108 -4.64 -7.29 -12.63
CA PHE A 108 -3.32 -6.74 -12.30
C PHE A 108 -2.21 -7.81 -12.40
N HIS A 109 -2.47 -9.05 -11.99
CA HIS A 109 -1.50 -10.13 -12.16
C HIS A 109 -1.25 -10.46 -13.63
N LEU A 110 -2.30 -10.59 -14.45
CA LEU A 110 -2.14 -10.82 -15.89
C LEU A 110 -1.42 -9.66 -16.59
N GLY A 111 -1.75 -8.42 -16.23
CA GLY A 111 -1.06 -7.22 -16.70
C GLY A 111 0.41 -7.23 -16.34
N PHE A 112 0.76 -7.62 -15.11
CA PHE A 112 2.15 -7.77 -14.67
C PHE A 112 2.93 -8.82 -15.47
N PHE A 113 2.37 -10.02 -15.66
CA PHE A 113 3.04 -11.05 -16.45
C PHE A 113 3.27 -10.62 -17.90
N SER A 114 2.31 -9.89 -18.46
CA SER A 114 2.39 -9.37 -19.83
C SER A 114 3.41 -8.25 -19.94
N SER A 115 3.46 -7.32 -18.98
CA SER A 115 4.41 -6.20 -18.99
C SER A 115 5.86 -6.65 -18.85
N CYS A 116 6.13 -7.73 -18.12
CA CYS A 116 7.47 -8.34 -18.02
C CYS A 116 8.02 -8.82 -19.37
N ARG A 117 7.15 -9.08 -20.36
CA ARG A 117 7.53 -9.50 -21.72
C ARG A 117 7.82 -8.32 -22.64
N ILE A 118 7.41 -7.11 -22.27
CA ILE A 118 7.67 -5.90 -23.04
C ILE A 118 9.12 -5.45 -22.78
N LYS A 119 9.86 -5.16 -23.85
CA LYS A 119 11.24 -4.65 -23.78
C LYS A 119 11.40 -3.28 -24.42
N SER A 120 10.46 -2.91 -25.30
CA SER A 120 10.43 -1.65 -26.06
C SER A 120 10.22 -0.41 -25.20
N ASP A 121 9.53 -0.52 -24.07
CA ASP A 121 9.09 0.62 -23.27
C ASP A 121 10.04 0.98 -22.10
N GLY A 122 11.22 0.38 -22.06
CA GLY A 122 12.20 0.59 -20.99
C GLY A 122 11.76 0.06 -19.62
N GLY A 123 10.71 -0.76 -19.55
CA GLY A 123 10.15 -1.29 -18.30
C GLY A 123 9.10 -0.39 -17.66
N ARG A 124 8.58 0.61 -18.39
CA ARG A 124 7.56 1.53 -17.89
C ARG A 124 6.28 0.82 -17.42
N ARG A 125 5.71 -0.04 -18.26
CA ARG A 125 4.51 -0.81 -17.90
C ARG A 125 4.79 -1.85 -16.82
N GLU A 126 6.01 -2.39 -16.75
CA GLU A 126 6.41 -3.26 -15.65
C GLU A 126 6.40 -2.50 -14.32
N ALA A 127 6.94 -1.28 -14.30
CA ALA A 127 6.89 -0.42 -13.13
C ALA A 127 5.44 -0.12 -12.71
N GLU A 128 4.56 0.28 -13.64
CA GLU A 128 3.15 0.53 -13.33
C GLU A 128 2.46 -0.70 -12.71
N ALA A 129 2.63 -1.88 -13.32
CA ALA A 129 2.07 -3.12 -12.81
C ALA A 129 2.63 -3.49 -11.43
N ARG A 130 3.93 -3.28 -11.19
CA ARG A 130 4.55 -3.49 -9.87
C ARG A 130 3.99 -2.55 -8.81
N ALA A 131 3.73 -1.29 -9.15
CA ALA A 131 3.10 -0.37 -8.21
C ALA A 131 1.67 -0.81 -7.85
N HIS A 132 0.89 -1.33 -8.79
CA HIS A 132 -0.44 -1.88 -8.50
C HIS A 132 -0.39 -3.09 -7.58
N LEU A 133 0.49 -4.07 -7.84
CA LEU A 133 0.67 -5.24 -6.99
C LEU A 133 1.23 -4.87 -5.61
N GLY A 134 2.22 -3.98 -5.55
CA GLY A 134 2.76 -3.47 -4.29
C GLY A 134 1.70 -2.80 -3.42
N HIS A 135 0.81 -2.01 -4.03
CA HIS A 135 -0.32 -1.39 -3.32
C HIS A 135 -1.33 -2.42 -2.81
N LEU A 136 -1.60 -3.48 -3.58
CA LEU A 136 -2.49 -4.56 -3.18
C LEU A 136 -1.95 -5.32 -1.95
N HIS A 137 -0.68 -5.71 -1.98
CA HIS A 137 -0.01 -6.35 -0.84
C HIS A 137 0.03 -5.43 0.39
N LEU A 138 0.25 -4.13 0.19
CA LEU A 138 0.20 -3.13 1.25
C LEU A 138 -1.19 -3.07 1.92
N LYS A 139 -2.27 -3.08 1.14
CA LYS A 139 -3.65 -3.12 1.68
C LYS A 139 -3.93 -4.38 2.50
N ARG A 140 -3.29 -5.50 2.18
CA ARG A 140 -3.42 -6.78 2.92
C ARG A 140 -2.54 -6.87 4.16
N GLY A 141 -1.63 -5.92 4.37
CA GLY A 141 -0.62 -5.99 5.41
C GLY A 141 0.52 -6.96 5.10
N GLU A 142 0.65 -7.41 3.84
CA GLU A 142 1.71 -8.29 3.35
C GLU A 142 2.97 -7.45 3.06
N LEU A 143 3.55 -6.88 4.11
CA LEU A 143 4.58 -5.84 4.01
C LEU A 143 5.83 -6.29 3.25
N ASP A 144 6.23 -7.56 3.39
CA ASP A 144 7.42 -8.10 2.71
C ASP A 144 7.23 -8.18 1.18
N GLN A 145 6.05 -8.63 0.74
CA GLN A 145 5.70 -8.69 -0.68
C GLN A 145 5.53 -7.27 -1.26
N ALA A 146 4.91 -6.37 -0.50
CA ALA A 146 4.81 -4.97 -0.88
C ALA A 146 6.21 -4.34 -1.07
N LEU A 147 7.12 -4.60 -0.12
CA LEU A 147 8.50 -4.13 -0.19
C LEU A 147 9.24 -4.67 -1.42
N GLU A 148 9.08 -5.95 -1.76
CA GLU A 148 9.68 -6.54 -2.96
C GLU A 148 9.20 -5.83 -4.24
N HIS A 149 7.89 -5.64 -4.38
CA HIS A 149 7.31 -5.00 -5.55
C HIS A 149 7.76 -3.54 -5.69
N TYR A 150 7.73 -2.76 -4.62
CA TYR A 150 8.18 -1.37 -4.64
C TYR A 150 9.71 -1.23 -4.74
N GLY A 151 10.50 -2.18 -4.24
CA GLY A 151 11.94 -2.22 -4.44
C GLY A 151 12.30 -2.38 -5.92
N LYS A 152 11.69 -3.37 -6.60
CA LYS A 152 11.87 -3.56 -8.04
C LYS A 152 11.32 -2.39 -8.86
N TYR A 153 10.21 -1.78 -8.44
CA TYR A 153 9.68 -0.55 -9.02
C TYR A 153 10.73 0.58 -9.00
N GLN A 154 11.37 0.81 -7.85
CA GLN A 154 12.36 1.87 -7.71
C GLN A 154 13.55 1.68 -8.65
N CYS A 155 14.01 0.43 -8.85
CA CYS A 155 15.07 0.12 -9.81
C CYS A 155 14.69 0.48 -11.26
N LEU A 156 13.44 0.25 -11.66
CA LEU A 156 12.95 0.56 -13.01
C LEU A 156 12.79 2.07 -13.23
N VAL A 157 12.39 2.79 -12.19
CA VAL A 157 12.05 4.22 -12.27
C VAL A 157 13.27 5.12 -12.09
N ALA A 158 14.34 4.64 -11.48
CA ALA A 158 15.55 5.42 -11.22
C ALA A 158 16.10 6.06 -12.51
N GLY A 159 16.22 7.39 -12.51
CA GLY A 159 16.72 8.17 -13.64
C GLY A 159 15.75 8.32 -14.82
N GLN A 160 14.52 7.81 -14.72
CA GLN A 160 13.52 7.92 -15.78
C GLN A 160 12.68 9.20 -15.64
N PRO A 161 12.39 9.92 -16.72
CA PRO A 161 11.58 11.14 -16.69
C PRO A 161 10.05 10.85 -16.68
N TRP A 162 9.64 9.65 -16.30
CA TRP A 162 8.25 9.22 -16.40
C TRP A 162 7.32 9.93 -15.41
N ARG A 163 6.14 10.29 -15.92
CA ARG A 163 5.08 10.97 -15.17
C ARG A 163 3.74 10.31 -15.44
N ASP A 164 2.86 10.34 -14.46
CA ASP A 164 1.47 9.90 -14.61
C ASP A 164 0.64 10.97 -15.36
N GLU A 165 -0.61 10.65 -15.68
CA GLU A 165 -1.53 11.58 -16.35
C GLU A 165 -1.76 12.87 -15.55
N GLY A 166 -1.61 12.80 -14.22
CA GLY A 166 -1.67 13.96 -13.31
C GLY A 166 -0.36 14.74 -13.21
N GLY A 167 0.66 14.38 -13.98
CA GLY A 167 1.98 15.03 -13.99
C GLY A 167 2.88 14.67 -12.81
N ARG A 168 2.45 13.78 -11.90
CA ARG A 168 3.28 13.32 -10.79
C ARG A 168 4.34 12.37 -11.30
N SER A 169 5.56 12.52 -10.80
CA SER A 169 6.66 11.66 -11.21
C SER A 169 6.48 10.24 -10.69
N TYR A 170 6.93 9.25 -11.45
CA TYR A 170 6.92 7.86 -11.00
C TYR A 170 7.84 7.70 -9.77
N GLN A 171 8.94 8.45 -9.75
CA GLN A 171 9.87 8.43 -8.63
C GLN A 171 9.19 8.83 -7.32
N SER A 172 8.48 9.97 -7.28
CA SER A 172 7.76 10.40 -6.08
C SER A 172 6.71 9.38 -5.62
N ARG A 173 6.04 8.69 -6.56
CA ARG A 173 5.03 7.68 -6.24
C ARG A 173 5.66 6.41 -5.63
N GLY A 174 6.82 5.98 -6.12
CA GLY A 174 7.58 4.87 -5.55
C GLY A 174 8.10 5.18 -4.15
N GLU A 175 8.66 6.37 -3.97
CA GLU A 175 9.14 6.86 -2.68
C GLU A 175 8.02 6.92 -1.64
N GLU A 176 6.83 7.44 -2.01
CA GLU A 176 5.66 7.46 -1.14
C GLU A 176 5.26 6.05 -0.68
N GLY A 177 5.17 5.09 -1.61
CA GLY A 177 4.85 3.71 -1.32
C GLY A 177 5.88 3.05 -0.38
N LEU A 178 7.17 3.21 -0.67
CA LEU A 178 8.26 2.70 0.17
C LEU A 178 8.23 3.31 1.58
N CYS A 179 8.01 4.62 1.70
CA CYS A 179 7.91 5.29 2.99
C CYS A 179 6.76 4.73 3.82
N ARG A 180 5.60 4.48 3.20
CA ARG A 180 4.47 3.86 3.88
C ARG A 180 4.78 2.45 4.36
N ILE A 181 5.48 1.65 3.54
CA ILE A 181 5.88 0.28 3.90
C ILE A 181 6.85 0.29 5.08
N TYR A 182 7.92 1.10 5.01
CA TYR A 182 8.90 1.18 6.10
C TYR A 182 8.28 1.69 7.39
N PHE A 183 7.33 2.63 7.32
CA PHE A 183 6.58 3.07 8.50
C PHE A 183 5.83 1.89 9.14
N LEU A 184 5.02 1.15 8.38
CA LEU A 184 4.26 0.02 8.90
C LEU A 184 5.17 -1.11 9.42
N LEU A 185 6.29 -1.37 8.75
CA LEU A 185 7.30 -2.31 9.24
C LEU A 185 7.88 -1.85 10.58
N SER A 186 8.22 -0.58 10.71
CA SER A 186 8.74 -0.03 11.97
C SER A 186 7.71 -0.17 13.10
N GLU A 187 6.43 0.13 12.85
CA GLU A 187 5.37 -0.06 13.84
C GLU A 187 5.25 -1.51 14.28
N LYS A 188 5.31 -2.46 13.34
CA LYS A 188 5.32 -3.90 13.63
C LYS A 188 6.50 -4.31 14.51
N HIS A 189 7.70 -3.79 14.23
CA HIS A 189 8.88 -4.06 15.06
C HIS A 189 8.79 -3.42 16.46
N LEU A 190 8.20 -2.23 16.56
CA LEU A 190 7.96 -1.57 17.86
C LEU A 190 6.98 -2.35 18.72
N GLN A 191 5.89 -2.86 18.13
CA GLN A 191 4.94 -3.74 18.82
C GLN A 191 5.62 -5.01 19.36
N ASN A 192 6.66 -5.49 18.67
CA ASN A 192 7.46 -6.65 19.08
C ASN A 192 8.62 -6.30 20.04
N ASN A 193 8.73 -5.05 20.51
CA ASN A 193 9.85 -4.54 21.33
C ASN A 193 11.23 -4.61 20.65
N GLU A 194 11.27 -4.72 19.31
CA GLU A 194 12.49 -4.75 18.52
C GLU A 194 12.94 -3.32 18.17
N ASN A 195 13.18 -2.50 19.20
CA ASN A 195 13.42 -1.05 19.07
C ASN A 195 14.59 -0.72 18.13
N GLN A 196 15.68 -1.48 18.20
CA GLN A 196 16.82 -1.26 17.32
C GLN A 196 16.49 -1.46 15.84
N ARG A 197 15.74 -2.52 15.50
CA ARG A 197 15.32 -2.79 14.12
C ARG A 197 14.33 -1.74 13.61
N ALA A 198 13.41 -1.29 14.47
CA ALA A 198 12.50 -0.21 14.12
C ALA A 198 13.27 1.09 13.78
N ALA A 199 14.29 1.44 14.58
CA ALA A 199 15.13 2.60 14.33
C ALA A 199 15.92 2.50 13.02
N GLU A 200 16.48 1.34 12.71
CA GLU A 200 17.18 1.06 11.44
C GLU A 200 16.23 1.22 10.24
N ILE A 201 15.01 0.69 10.34
CA ILE A 201 13.99 0.79 9.29
C ILE A 201 13.54 2.24 9.06
N LEU A 202 13.29 2.99 10.13
CA LEU A 202 12.94 4.42 10.04
C LEU A 202 14.07 5.25 9.44
N THR A 203 15.32 4.89 9.72
CA THR A 203 16.49 5.52 9.11
C THR A 203 16.52 5.30 7.60
N ASN A 204 16.19 4.10 7.13
CA ASN A 204 16.06 3.82 5.68
C ASN A 204 14.95 4.65 5.04
N ALA A 205 13.79 4.79 5.69
CA ALA A 205 12.71 5.66 5.21
C ALA A 205 13.16 7.12 5.08
N TYR A 206 13.92 7.63 6.05
CA TYR A 206 14.48 8.97 6.01
C TYR A 206 15.38 9.19 4.79
N TYR A 207 16.30 8.27 4.52
CA TYR A 207 17.21 8.39 3.35
C TYR A 207 16.49 8.39 2.01
N ILE A 208 15.36 7.69 1.90
CA ILE A 208 14.51 7.72 0.70
C ILE A 208 13.83 9.09 0.58
N THR A 209 13.25 9.62 1.66
CA THR A 209 12.61 10.95 1.63
C THR A 209 13.56 12.14 1.48
N LYS A 210 14.83 11.99 1.85
CA LYS A 210 15.86 13.01 1.64
C LYS A 210 16.21 13.16 0.15
N GLN A 211 15.99 12.11 -0.64
CA GLN A 211 16.17 12.12 -2.09
C GLN A 211 14.90 12.58 -2.84
N GLY A 212 13.74 12.55 -2.17
CA GLY A 212 12.45 13.03 -2.67
C GLY A 212 12.15 14.51 -2.36
N THR A 213 11.07 15.04 -2.96
CA THR A 213 10.65 16.44 -2.80
C THR A 213 10.12 16.77 -1.38
N HIS A 214 10.37 18.01 -0.94
CA HIS A 214 10.19 18.58 0.42
C HIS A 214 8.93 18.22 1.23
N THR A 215 7.78 17.94 0.60
CA THR A 215 6.51 17.67 1.31
C THR A 215 6.48 16.31 2.00
N HIS A 216 7.13 15.28 1.42
CA HIS A 216 7.17 13.94 2.01
C HIS A 216 8.20 13.84 3.15
N THR A 217 9.27 14.63 3.03
CA THR A 217 10.30 14.79 4.07
C THR A 217 9.70 15.29 5.38
N LEU A 218 8.63 16.10 5.36
CA LEU A 218 8.00 16.65 6.57
C LEU A 218 7.31 15.58 7.42
N ASN A 219 6.56 14.64 6.83
CA ASN A 219 5.82 13.60 7.57
C ASN A 219 6.75 12.53 8.14
N THR A 220 7.75 12.09 7.37
CA THR A 220 8.74 11.12 7.86
C THR A 220 9.69 11.75 8.88
N HIS A 221 10.05 13.02 8.72
CA HIS A 221 10.84 13.77 9.70
C HIS A 221 10.05 14.02 11.00
N THR A 222 8.76 14.36 10.95
CA THR A 222 7.93 14.50 12.16
C THR A 222 7.75 13.17 12.88
N LEU A 223 7.58 12.05 12.17
CA LEU A 223 7.49 10.73 12.79
C LEU A 223 8.83 10.23 13.35
N TYR A 224 9.93 10.42 12.62
CA TYR A 224 11.28 10.10 13.10
C TYR A 224 11.68 10.95 14.32
N THR A 225 11.38 12.26 14.30
CA THR A 225 11.61 13.16 15.44
C THR A 225 10.69 12.83 16.61
N HIS A 226 9.43 12.48 16.38
CA HIS A 226 8.53 12.01 17.43
C HIS A 226 9.02 10.69 18.04
N TYR A 227 9.45 9.71 17.24
CA TYR A 227 10.01 8.44 17.71
C TYR A 227 11.30 8.63 18.53
N THR A 228 12.24 9.42 18.01
CA THR A 228 13.48 9.73 18.74
C THR A 228 13.19 10.51 20.03
N HIS A 229 12.22 11.42 20.02
CA HIS A 229 11.79 12.16 21.21
C HIS A 229 11.12 11.26 22.25
N THR A 230 10.19 10.39 21.86
CA THR A 230 9.53 9.45 22.78
C THR A 230 10.49 8.39 23.31
N HIS A 231 11.41 7.88 22.50
CA HIS A 231 12.45 6.95 22.96
C HIS A 231 13.44 7.64 23.91
N THR A 232 13.81 8.89 23.66
CA THR A 232 14.67 9.67 24.58
C THR A 232 13.96 9.94 25.90
N LEU A 233 12.66 10.26 25.87
CA LEU A 233 11.84 10.42 27.07
C LEU A 233 11.66 9.10 27.84
N TYR A 234 11.42 7.99 27.14
CA TYR A 234 11.26 6.65 27.73
C TYR A 234 12.56 6.16 28.37
N THR A 235 13.70 6.36 27.71
CA THR A 235 15.02 6.03 28.28
C THR A 235 15.40 6.94 29.43
N HIS A 236 15.07 8.24 29.37
CA HIS A 236 15.26 9.15 30.50
C HIS A 236 14.37 8.74 31.69
N THR A 237 13.12 8.32 31.46
CA THR A 237 12.22 7.85 32.53
C THR A 237 12.65 6.50 33.12
N HIS A 238 13.14 5.58 32.30
CA HIS A 238 13.69 4.30 32.74
C HIS A 238 15.04 4.45 33.48
N TYR A 239 15.87 5.44 33.11
CA TYR A 239 17.09 5.79 33.85
C TYR A 239 16.79 6.54 35.15
N THR A 240 15.67 7.26 35.24
CA THR A 240 15.22 7.91 36.49
C THR A 240 14.62 6.95 37.53
N HIS A 241 14.59 5.64 37.28
CA HIS A 241 14.17 4.67 38.29
C HIS A 241 15.14 3.49 38.43
N THR A 242 16.24 3.72 39.15
CA THR A 242 16.79 2.88 40.24
C THR A 242 18.22 3.29 40.50
N HIS A 243 18.44 4.17 41.47
CA HIS A 243 19.68 4.19 42.23
C HIS A 243 19.44 4.84 43.59
N THR A 244 19.40 4.01 44.64
CA THR A 244 19.96 4.39 45.93
C THR A 244 21.45 4.66 45.70
N HIS A 245 21.82 5.93 45.57
CA HIS A 245 23.23 6.32 45.48
C HIS A 245 23.50 7.50 46.40
N THR A 246 24.16 7.24 47.52
CA THR A 246 25.28 8.07 47.96
C THR A 246 26.27 8.12 46.80
N HIS A 247 26.51 9.24 46.11
CA HIS A 247 27.80 9.44 45.42
C HIS A 247 28.06 10.87 44.91
N THR A 248 29.36 11.13 44.87
CA THR A 248 30.14 12.22 44.28
C THR A 248 29.77 12.57 42.82
N HIS A 249 29.77 13.87 42.52
CA HIS A 249 29.44 14.46 41.21
C HIS A 249 30.42 14.09 40.08
N THR A 250 29.88 13.81 38.88
CA THR A 250 30.58 13.99 37.60
C THR A 250 29.76 14.95 36.72
N LYS A 251 30.44 15.87 36.02
CA LYS A 251 29.82 16.94 35.22
C LYS A 251 29.19 16.38 33.93
N HIS A 252 27.97 16.80 33.64
CA HIS A 252 27.35 16.62 32.31
C HIS A 252 27.02 17.95 31.66
N THR A 253 27.46 18.13 30.41
CA THR A 253 27.10 19.22 29.51
C THR A 253 25.98 18.74 28.59
N HIS A 254 24.83 19.42 28.60
CA HIS A 254 23.76 19.17 27.64
C HIS A 254 23.76 20.24 26.55
N THR A 255 23.69 19.82 25.29
CA THR A 255 23.45 20.69 24.13
C THR A 255 22.03 20.41 23.65
N ILE A 256 21.13 21.39 23.78
CA ILE A 256 19.74 21.28 23.33
C ILE A 256 19.61 22.05 22.02
N HIS A 257 19.05 21.42 20.98
CA HIS A 257 18.66 22.07 19.73
C HIS A 257 17.16 22.30 19.72
N THR A 258 16.74 23.56 19.57
CA THR A 258 15.35 23.94 19.32
C THR A 258 15.24 24.48 17.89
N HIS A 259 14.28 23.97 17.12
CA HIS A 259 13.96 24.48 15.79
C HIS A 259 12.59 25.15 15.79
N THR A 260 12.55 26.44 15.48
CA THR A 260 11.35 27.19 15.12
C THR A 260 11.46 27.63 13.66
N LEU A 261 10.36 27.53 12.93
CA LEU A 261 10.23 27.91 11.52
C LEU A 261 10.55 29.41 11.35
N TYR A 262 11.41 29.71 10.37
CA TYR A 262 12.00 31.01 10.02
C TYR A 262 13.20 31.49 10.86
N THR A 263 14.38 31.38 10.22
CA THR A 263 15.65 32.13 10.42
C THR A 263 16.54 31.90 11.66
N LEU A 264 17.84 31.74 11.35
CA LEU A 264 19.10 31.82 12.13
C LEU A 264 19.29 30.95 13.39
N HIS A 265 20.37 30.16 13.37
CA HIS A 265 20.98 29.52 14.54
C HIS A 265 21.28 30.53 15.65
N THR A 266 20.80 30.27 16.87
CA THR A 266 21.34 30.86 18.10
C THR A 266 21.60 29.77 19.13
N HIS A 267 22.83 29.70 19.64
CA HIS A 267 23.22 28.80 20.72
C HIS A 267 23.00 29.50 22.07
N THR A 268 22.20 28.88 22.95
CA THR A 268 22.04 29.35 24.34
C THR A 268 22.67 28.34 25.29
N LEU A 269 23.83 28.68 25.83
CA LEU A 269 24.52 27.94 26.89
C LEU A 269 23.87 28.29 28.24
N TYR A 270 23.25 27.32 28.90
CA TYR A 270 22.72 27.49 30.26
C TYR A 270 23.62 26.76 31.25
N THR A 271 24.36 27.52 32.07
CA THR A 271 25.12 27.00 33.20
C THR A 271 24.40 27.39 34.49
N HIS A 272 23.70 26.45 35.13
CA HIS A 272 23.11 26.66 36.45
C HIS A 272 24.16 26.41 37.54
N TYR A 273 24.35 27.38 38.43
CA TYR A 273 25.06 27.22 39.71
C TYR A 273 24.01 27.06 40.79
N THR A 274 24.07 26.00 41.62
CA THR A 274 23.20 25.87 42.79
C THR A 274 23.97 25.41 44.02
N HIS A 275 23.65 26.08 45.12
CA HIS A 275 24.22 25.95 46.45
C HIS A 275 23.42 24.91 47.26
N THR A 276 24.09 24.19 48.15
CA THR A 276 23.57 23.10 48.98
C THR A 276 22.61 23.57 50.06
N HIS A 277 21.45 22.92 50.18
CA HIS A 277 20.67 22.87 51.42
C HIS A 277 20.04 21.49 51.59
N THR A 278 20.17 20.91 52.78
CA THR A 278 19.54 19.67 53.20
C THR A 278 18.13 19.96 53.70
N HIS A 279 17.13 19.27 53.16
CA HIS A 279 15.80 19.17 53.77
C HIS A 279 15.23 17.78 53.53
N THR A 280 14.83 17.10 54.61
CA THR A 280 14.05 15.87 54.57
C THR A 280 12.58 16.24 54.40
N HIS A 281 11.90 15.63 53.42
CA HIS A 281 10.45 15.69 53.31
C HIS A 281 9.92 14.32 52.90
N THR A 282 9.02 13.76 53.71
CA THR A 282 8.18 12.61 53.37
C THR A 282 6.97 13.14 52.59
N HIS A 283 6.79 12.69 51.35
CA HIS A 283 5.56 12.93 50.60
C HIS A 283 4.87 11.61 50.29
N VAL A 284 3.64 11.48 50.76
CA VAL A 284 2.66 10.49 50.30
C VAL A 284 2.06 11.03 49.00
N ILE A 285 2.12 10.27 47.92
CA ILE A 285 1.44 10.62 46.66
C ILE A 285 0.27 9.67 46.46
N HIS A 286 -0.92 10.28 46.38
CA HIS A 286 -2.19 9.64 46.02
C HIS A 286 -2.19 9.34 44.52
N ILE A 287 -2.51 8.09 44.14
CA ILE A 287 -2.73 7.70 42.75
C ILE A 287 -4.13 8.16 42.34
N LEU A 288 -4.22 9.05 41.34
CA LEU A 288 -5.46 9.34 40.63
C LEU A 288 -5.45 8.59 39.30
N TYR A 289 -6.27 7.54 39.21
CA TYR A 289 -6.62 6.89 37.95
C TYR A 289 -7.50 7.84 37.15
N THR A 290 -7.12 8.14 35.89
CA THR A 290 -8.06 8.65 34.89
C THR A 290 -8.18 7.63 33.77
N HIS A 291 -9.28 6.87 33.81
CA HIS A 291 -9.78 6.14 32.65
C HIS A 291 -10.30 7.16 31.65
N THR A 292 -9.84 7.11 30.40
CA THR A 292 -10.57 7.71 29.27
C THR A 292 -11.05 6.59 28.37
N TYR A 293 -12.38 6.45 28.31
CA TYR A 293 -13.09 5.68 27.30
C TYR A 293 -13.14 6.53 26.01
N LEU A 294 -12.63 5.98 24.91
CA LEU A 294 -13.33 5.80 23.63
C LEU A 294 -12.42 5.01 22.68
#